data_AF-A0A0B6YRA1-F1
#
_entry.id   AF-A0A0B6YRA1-F1
#
_cell.length_a   1.000
_cell.length_b   1.000
_cell.length_c   1.000
_cell.angle_alpha   90.00
_cell.angle_beta   90.00
_cell.angle_gamma   90.00
#
_symmetry.space_group_name_H-M   'P 1'
#
loop_
_entity.id
_entity.type
_entity.pdbx_description
1 polymer ?
#
loop_
_entity_poly.entity_id
_entity_poly.type
_entity_poly.pdbx_seq_one_letter_code
_entity_poly.pdbx_strand_id
1 'polypeptide(L)'
;ILSCLCTVPRIQKLAQWKEKKESVKDPSVGLLTYPILQAADIMLYKSTLVPVGEDQVQHIEITRDLSRAFNRTYGPVFPNCDMISGEVPKIRS
;
A
#
# COMPACT_ATOMS: atom_id res chain seq x y z
N ILE A 1 -6.60 -6.19 11.35
CA ILE A 1 -6.76 -4.80 11.86
C ILE A 1 -6.84 -3.81 10.70
N LEU A 2 -5.78 -3.59 9.93
CA LEU A 2 -5.81 -2.62 8.81
C LEU A 2 -6.82 -3.00 7.71
N SER A 3 -7.06 -4.30 7.49
CA SER A 3 -8.13 -4.80 6.61
C SER A 3 -9.53 -4.35 7.05
N CYS A 4 -9.75 -4.09 8.34
CA CYS A 4 -11.03 -3.57 8.85
C CYS A 4 -11.20 -2.07 8.58
N LEU A 5 -10.12 -1.35 8.26
CA LEU A 5 -10.11 0.08 7.94
C LEU A 5 -10.10 0.36 6.44
N CYS A 6 -10.02 -0.69 5.61
CA CYS A 6 -9.99 -0.60 4.15
C CYS A 6 -11.19 -1.33 3.54
N THR A 7 -11.89 -0.69 2.62
CA THR A 7 -13.03 -1.32 1.94
C THR A 7 -12.58 -2.09 0.70
N VAL A 8 -13.26 -3.19 0.40
CA VAL A 8 -12.98 -3.99 -0.82
C VAL A 8 -13.05 -3.15 -2.10
N PRO A 9 -14.06 -2.29 -2.32
CA PRO A 9 -14.13 -1.48 -3.54
C PRO A 9 -12.96 -0.51 -3.70
N ARG A 10 -12.36 -0.05 -2.59
CA ARG A 10 -11.21 0.86 -2.63
C ARG A 10 -9.98 0.15 -3.22
N ILE A 11 -9.69 -1.06 -2.75
CA ILE A 11 -8.59 -1.88 -3.25
C ILE A 11 -8.85 -2.32 -4.71
N GLN A 12 -10.09 -2.68 -5.04
CA GLN A 12 -10.43 -3.12 -6.40
C GLN A 12 -10.29 -2.01 -7.47
N LYS A 13 -10.23 -0.74 -7.06
CA LYS A 13 -10.00 0.39 -7.97
C LYS A 13 -8.54 0.59 -8.36
N LEU A 14 -7.60 0.00 -7.62
CA LEU A 14 -6.16 0.15 -7.86
C LEU A 14 -5.78 -0.41 -9.23
N ALA A 15 -4.89 0.29 -9.94
CA ALA A 15 -4.44 -0.12 -11.27
C ALA A 15 -3.74 -1.49 -11.21
N GLN A 16 -2.82 -1.65 -10.25
CA GLN A 16 -2.11 -2.91 -10.03
C GLN A 16 -3.05 -4.11 -9.80
N TRP A 17 -4.14 -3.92 -9.05
CA TRP A 17 -5.11 -5.00 -8.84
C TRP A 17 -5.80 -5.38 -10.15
N LYS A 18 -6.24 -4.41 -10.96
CA LYS A 18 -6.91 -4.67 -12.24
C LYS A 18 -5.98 -5.42 -13.20
N GLU A 19 -4.75 -4.93 -13.36
CA GLU A 19 -3.74 -5.54 -14.22
C GLU A 19 -3.39 -6.97 -13.78
N LYS A 20 -3.09 -7.18 -12.50
CA LYS A 20 -2.73 -8.51 -12.00
C LYS A 20 -3.91 -9.48 -12.00
N LYS A 21 -5.13 -9.00 -11.73
CA LYS A 21 -6.34 -9.82 -11.79
C LYS A 21 -6.57 -10.39 -13.19
N GLU A 22 -6.32 -9.61 -14.24
CA GLU A 22 -6.49 -10.08 -15.63
C GLU A 22 -5.47 -11.17 -16.00
N SER A 23 -4.30 -11.15 -15.37
CA SER A 23 -3.25 -12.16 -15.60
C SER A 23 -3.47 -13.51 -14.87
N VAL A 24 -4.47 -13.60 -13.98
CA VAL A 24 -4.69 -14.79 -13.14
C VAL A 24 -6.16 -15.23 -13.19
N LYS A 25 -6.40 -16.52 -13.49
CA LYS A 25 -7.75 -17.09 -13.58
C LYS A 25 -8.54 -16.96 -12.27
N ASP A 26 -7.89 -17.29 -11.15
CA ASP A 26 -8.47 -17.27 -9.80
C ASP A 26 -7.56 -16.48 -8.85
N PRO A 27 -7.71 -15.14 -8.77
CA PRO A 27 -6.84 -14.31 -7.94
C PRO A 27 -7.01 -14.64 -6.45
N SER A 28 -5.89 -14.80 -5.74
CA SER A 28 -5.91 -15.10 -4.31
C SER A 28 -6.38 -13.89 -3.48
N VAL A 29 -6.91 -14.15 -2.28
CA VAL A 29 -7.20 -13.09 -1.30
C VAL A 29 -5.94 -12.30 -0.97
N GLY A 30 -4.78 -12.97 -0.93
CA GLY A 30 -3.49 -12.32 -0.72
C GLY A 30 -3.13 -11.32 -1.81
N LEU A 31 -3.45 -11.60 -3.08
CA LEU A 31 -3.25 -10.64 -4.16
C LEU A 31 -4.10 -9.38 -3.98
N LEU A 32 -5.33 -9.55 -3.49
CA LEU A 32 -6.22 -8.43 -3.17
C LEU A 32 -5.68 -7.63 -1.98
N THR A 33 -5.31 -8.30 -0.89
CA THR A 33 -4.91 -7.63 0.36
C THR A 33 -3.43 -7.23 0.40
N TYR A 34 -2.64 -7.53 -0.62
CA TYR A 34 -1.21 -7.24 -0.68
C TYR A 34 -0.86 -5.78 -0.34
N PRO A 35 -1.54 -4.75 -0.86
CA PRO A 35 -1.25 -3.36 -0.49
C PRO A 35 -1.50 -3.06 0.99
N ILE A 36 -2.45 -3.77 1.63
CA ILE A 36 -2.74 -3.65 3.06
C ILE A 36 -1.63 -4.32 3.88
N LEU A 37 -1.10 -5.46 3.41
CA LEU A 37 0.05 -6.13 4.03
C LEU A 37 1.29 -5.24 3.96
N GLN A 38 1.60 -4.67 2.80
CA GLN A 38 2.72 -3.74 2.64
C GLN A 38 2.57 -2.50 3.54
N ALA A 39 1.35 -1.94 3.65
CA ALA A 39 1.09 -0.85 4.59
C ALA A 39 1.32 -1.26 6.04
N ALA A 40 0.96 -2.50 6.42
CA ALA A 40 1.21 -3.02 7.75
C ALA A 40 2.70 -3.08 8.07
N ASP A 41 3.53 -3.54 7.14
CA ASP A 41 4.98 -3.63 7.32
C ASP A 41 5.60 -2.24 7.52
N ILE A 42 5.21 -1.25 6.70
CA ILE A 42 5.68 0.14 6.83
C ILE A 42 5.23 0.75 8.17
N MET A 43 3.95 0.59 8.52
CA MET A 43 3.38 1.15 9.74
C MET A 43 3.95 0.51 11.01
N LEU A 44 4.22 -0.80 10.99
CA LEU A 44 4.78 -1.53 12.13
C LEU A 44 6.13 -0.96 12.57
N TYR A 45 6.99 -0.61 11.61
CA TYR A 45 8.28 0.02 11.88
C TYR A 45 8.24 1.54 12.01
N LYS A 46 7.05 2.15 11.89
CA LYS A 46 6.84 3.60 11.93
C LYS A 46 7.75 4.35 10.94
N SER A 47 7.99 3.76 9.78
CA SER A 47 8.85 4.35 8.76
C SER A 47 8.25 5.65 8.24
N THR A 48 9.04 6.71 8.27
CA THR A 48 8.65 8.04 7.78
C THR A 48 9.01 8.23 6.31
N LEU A 49 9.97 7.46 5.81
CA LEU A 49 10.50 7.56 4.46
C LEU A 49 10.71 6.16 3.88
N VAL A 50 10.15 5.91 2.70
CA VAL A 50 10.27 4.62 2.01
C VAL A 50 10.74 4.85 0.58
N PRO A 51 11.88 4.27 0.17
CA PRO A 51 12.35 4.36 -1.21
C PRO A 51 11.43 3.52 -2.10
N VAL A 52 10.84 4.15 -3.12
CA VAL A 52 9.93 3.48 -4.05
C VAL A 52 10.14 3.98 -5.47
N GLY A 53 9.91 3.10 -6.45
CA GLY A 53 9.76 3.49 -7.85
C GLY A 53 8.40 4.12 -8.13
N GLU A 54 8.26 4.74 -9.31
CA GLU A 54 7.02 5.38 -9.76
C GLU A 54 5.81 4.44 -9.78
N ASP A 55 6.03 3.15 -10.02
CA ASP A 55 5.02 2.10 -10.06
C ASP A 55 4.42 1.77 -8.68
N GLN A 56 5.14 2.10 -7.59
CA GLN A 56 4.76 1.77 -6.22
C GLN A 56 4.17 2.96 -5.45
N VAL A 57 3.99 4.12 -6.10
CA VAL A 57 3.45 5.34 -5.47
C VAL A 57 2.08 5.10 -4.84
N GLN A 58 1.21 4.36 -5.53
CA GLN A 58 -0.13 4.04 -5.03
C GLN A 58 -0.09 3.26 -3.70
N HIS A 59 0.94 2.45 -3.45
CA HIS A 59 1.06 1.69 -2.20
C HIS A 59 1.41 2.60 -1.03
N ILE A 60 2.25 3.62 -1.26
CA ILE A 60 2.54 4.64 -0.24
C ILE A 60 1.31 5.50 0.04
N GLU A 61 0.51 5.85 -0.97
CA GLU A 61 -0.76 6.55 -0.78
C GLU A 61 -1.74 5.75 0.09
N ILE A 62 -1.91 4.45 -0.17
CA ILE A 62 -2.73 3.56 0.66
C ILE A 62 -2.20 3.52 2.10
N THR A 63 -0.89 3.45 2.27
CA THR A 63 -0.25 3.43 3.59
C THR A 63 -0.53 4.71 4.37
N ARG A 64 -0.39 5.89 3.73
CA ARG A 64 -0.72 7.18 4.34
C ARG A 64 -2.19 7.25 4.76
N ASP A 65 -3.09 6.80 3.91
CA ASP A 65 -4.52 6.85 4.20
C ASP A 65 -4.93 5.88 5.29
N LEU A 66 -4.31 4.69 5.36
CA LEU A 66 -4.51 3.75 6.46
C LEU A 66 -3.94 4.29 7.77
N SER A 67 -2.76 4.91 7.75
CA SER A 67 -2.17 5.58 8.92
C SER A 67 -3.09 6.69 9.45
N ARG A 68 -3.59 7.56 8.55
CA ARG A 68 -4.56 8.62 8.91
C ARG A 68 -5.88 8.06 9.43
N ALA A 69 -6.41 7.03 8.80
CA ALA A 69 -7.66 6.39 9.24
C ALA A 69 -7.49 5.77 10.62
N PHE A 70 -6.40 5.04 10.84
CA PHE A 70 -6.07 4.45 12.13
C PHE A 70 -5.93 5.53 13.20
N ASN A 71 -5.15 6.59 12.93
CA ASN A 71 -4.92 7.66 13.88
C ASN A 71 -6.19 8.43 14.23
N ARG A 72 -7.10 8.60 13.27
CA ARG A 72 -8.40 9.22 13.51
C ARG A 72 -9.29 8.36 14.40
N THR A 73 -9.26 7.03 14.23
CA THR A 73 -10.12 6.11 14.97
C THR A 73 -9.59 5.78 16.36
N TYR A 74 -8.27 5.67 16.53
CA TYR A 74 -7.64 5.14 17.75
C TYR A 74 -6.67 6.12 18.44
N GLY A 75 -6.51 7.34 17.92
CA GLY A 75 -5.54 8.32 18.40
C GLY A 75 -4.19 8.24 17.67
N PRO A 76 -3.30 9.23 17.85
CA PRO A 76 -2.07 9.36 17.07
C PRO A 76 -1.04 8.27 17.46
N VAL A 77 -0.90 7.25 16.61
CA VAL A 77 0.01 6.11 16.84
C VAL A 77 1.09 6.00 15.76
N PHE A 78 0.70 6.20 14.49
CA PHE A 78 1.58 6.02 13.34
C PHE A 78 1.96 7.37 12.72
N PRO A 79 3.23 7.59 12.33
CA PRO A 79 3.60 8.78 11.59
C PRO A 79 3.06 8.72 10.15
N ASN A 80 3.12 9.86 9.46
CA ASN A 80 2.95 9.87 8.01
C ASN A 80 4.21 9.25 7.37
N CYS A 81 3.99 8.40 6.37
CA CYS A 81 5.05 7.83 5.55
C CYS A 81 5.11 8.59 4.24
N ASP A 82 6.29 9.08 3.86
CA ASP A 82 6.54 9.71 2.58
C ASP A 82 7.43 8.85 1.68
N MET A 83 7.28 9.06 0.37
CA MET A 83 8.11 8.37 -0.62
C MET A 83 9.43 9.11 -0.80
N ILE A 84 10.52 8.36 -0.89
CA ILE A 84 11.77 8.85 -1.47
C ILE A 84 11.81 8.29 -2.89
N SER A 85 11.76 9.18 -3.89
CA SER A 85 12.08 8.78 -5.26
C SER A 85 13.59 8.61 -5.35
N GLY A 86 14.06 7.37 -5.36
CA GLY A 86 15.42 7.10 -5.79
C GLY A 86 15.44 7.06 -7.30
N GLU A 87 16.30 7.84 -7.95
CA GLU A 87 16.67 7.60 -9.35
C GLU A 87 17.42 6.27 -9.44
N VAL A 88 16.71 5.15 -9.33
CA VAL A 88 17.28 3.82 -9.49
C VAL A 88 17.08 3.44 -10.96
N PRO A 89 18.16 3.22 -11.73
CA PRO A 89 18.05 2.82 -13.13
C PRO A 89 17.20 1.55 -13.25
N LYS A 90 16.13 1.59 -14.06
CA LYS A 90 15.32 0.41 -14.37
C LYS A 90 16.22 -0.61 -15.07
N ILE A 91 16.55 -1.72 -14.39
CA ILE A 91 17.27 -2.84 -15.00
C ILE A 91 16.30 -3.48 -15.99
N ARG A 92 16.56 -3.31 -17.29
CA ARG A 92 15.82 -4.02 -18.34
C ARG A 92 16.28 -5.47 -18.32
N SER A 93 15.35 -6.38 -18.00
CA SER A 93 15.50 -7.81 -18.30
C SER A 93 14.96 -8.13 -19.69
#